data_AF-A0A950EYC0-F1
#
_entry.id   AF-A0A950EYC0-F1
#
_cell.length_a   1.000
_cell.length_b   1.000
_cell.length_c   1.000
_cell.angle_alpha   90.00
_cell.angle_beta   90.00
_cell.angle_gamma   90.00
#
_symmetry.space_group_name_H-M   'P 1'
#
loop_
_entity.id
_entity.type
_entity.pdbx_description
1 polymer ?
#
loop_
_entity_poly.entity_id
_entity_poly.type
_entity_poly.pdbx_seq_one_letter_code
_entity_poly.pdbx_strand_id
1 'polypeptide(L)' 'MQYDYLIVGGGSGGASLAGRLAERCPGASIALVEAGPHTARNPFVNMPLGVAALVPFRTRNNYAYE' A
#
# COMPACT_ATOMS: atom_id res chain seq x y z
N MET A 1 13.80 4.08 16.57
CA MET A 1 13.50 2.68 16.17
C MET A 1 14.47 2.31 15.08
N GLN A 2 14.96 1.06 15.08
CA GLN A 2 15.87 0.52 14.06
C GLN A 2 15.15 -0.61 13.34
N TYR A 3 15.29 -0.67 12.01
CA TYR A 3 14.74 -1.72 11.16
C TYR A 3 15.83 -2.27 10.25
N ASP A 4 15.78 -3.55 9.94
CA ASP A 4 16.67 -4.19 8.96
C ASP A 4 16.29 -3.79 7.53
N TYR A 5 14.98 -3.62 7.29
CA TYR A 5 14.45 -3.16 6.01
C TYR A 5 13.46 -2.01 6.21
N LEU A 6 13.67 -0.91 5.49
CA LEU A 6 12.74 0.20 5.39
C LEU A 6 12.23 0.31 3.94
N ILE A 7 10.93 0.11 3.76
CA ILE A 7 10.26 0.18 2.46
C ILE A 7 9.37 1.42 2.46
N VAL A 8 9.59 2.31 1.50
CA VAL A 8 8.84 3.55 1.34
C VAL A 8 7.90 3.41 0.15
N GLY A 9 6.60 3.38 0.43
CA GLY A 9 5.53 3.16 -0.53
C GLY A 9 4.91 1.76 -0.44
N GLY A 10 3.67 1.67 0.02
CA GLY A 10 2.82 0.48 0.10
C GLY A 10 1.98 0.19 -1.14
N GLY A 11 2.41 0.68 -2.31
CA GLY A 11 1.84 0.27 -3.60
C GLY A 11 2.18 -1.20 -3.94
N SER A 12 1.78 -1.66 -5.14
CA SER A 12 1.90 -3.08 -5.53
C SER A 12 3.31 -3.65 -5.37
N GLY A 13 4.35 -2.88 -5.74
CA GLY A 13 5.74 -3.32 -5.59
C GLY A 13 6.19 -3.40 -4.13
N GLY A 14 5.96 -2.35 -3.34
CA GLY A 14 6.41 -2.27 -1.96
C GLY A 14 5.67 -3.23 -1.03
N ALA A 15 4.34 -3.35 -1.17
CA ALA A 15 3.55 -4.32 -0.42
C ALA A 15 3.96 -5.77 -0.73
N SER A 16 4.18 -6.10 -2.01
CA SER A 16 4.63 -7.44 -2.42
C SER A 16 6.04 -7.76 -1.88
N LEU A 17 6.96 -6.80 -1.93
CA LEU A 17 8.31 -6.95 -1.38
C LEU A 17 8.27 -7.17 0.14
N ALA A 18 7.50 -6.34 0.86
CA ALA A 18 7.35 -6.44 2.31
C ALA A 18 6.83 -7.82 2.73
N GLY A 19 5.80 -8.33 2.06
CA GLY A 19 5.25 -9.67 2.33
C GLY A 19 6.29 -10.77 2.10
N ARG A 20 7.02 -10.72 0.97
CA ARG A 20 8.06 -11.72 0.66
C ARG A 20 9.23 -11.68 1.64
N LEU A 21 9.63 -10.50 2.10
CA LEU A 21 10.68 -10.37 3.11
C LEU A 21 10.22 -10.92 4.45
N ALA A 22 8.98 -10.63 4.86
CA ALA A 22 8.41 -11.17 6.11
C ALA A 22 8.35 -12.71 6.09
N GLU A 23 7.98 -13.31 4.95
CA GLU A 23 7.97 -14.76 4.77
C GLU A 23 9.37 -15.39 4.79
N ARG A 24 10.34 -14.77 4.11
CA ARG A 24 11.69 -15.34 3.92
C ARG A 24 12.67 -15.02 5.05
N CYS A 25 12.41 -13.97 5.82
CA CYS A 25 13.31 -13.46 6.85
C CYS A 25 12.56 -13.23 8.18
N PRO A 26 12.12 -14.29 8.89
CA PRO A 26 11.28 -14.17 10.08
C PRO A 26 11.96 -13.47 11.26
N GLY A 27 13.30 -13.37 11.27
CA GLY A 27 14.05 -12.64 12.29
C GLY A 27 14.32 -11.17 11.95
N ALA A 28 13.95 -10.71 10.75
CA ALA A 28 14.19 -9.34 10.33
C ALA A 28 13.04 -8.42 10.76
N SER A 29 13.42 -7.23 11.21
CA SER A 29 12.51 -6.12 11.48
C SER A 29 12.27 -5.32 10.19
N ILE A 30 11.01 -5.26 9.75
CA ILE A 30 10.62 -4.64 8.47
C ILE A 30 9.63 -3.50 8.75
N ALA A 31 9.96 -2.30 8.28
CA ALA A 31 9.06 -1.16 8.28
C ALA A 31 8.57 -0.88 6.86
N LEU A 32 7.24 -0.87 6.67
CA LEU A 32 6.60 -0.37 5.46
C LEU A 32 5.90 0.96 5.80
N VAL A 33 6.33 2.03 5.15
CA VAL A 33 5.76 3.37 5.33
C VAL A 33 5.02 3.76 4.06
N GLU A 34 3.73 4.03 4.17
CA GLU A 34 2.87 4.48 3.08
C GLU A 34 2.27 5.84 3.44
N ALA A 35 2.27 6.77 2.50
CA ALA A 35 1.73 8.12 2.71
C ALA A 35 0.20 8.11 2.80
N GLY A 36 -0.45 7.23 2.02
CA GLY A 36 -1.90 7.06 2.03
C GLY A 36 -2.45 6.38 3.29
N PRO A 37 -3.75 6.53 3.57
CA PRO A 37 -4.41 5.84 4.67
C PRO A 37 -4.55 4.35 4.39
N HIS A 38 -4.72 3.56 5.45
CA HIS A 38 -5.02 2.14 5.32
C HIS A 38 -6.39 1.90 4.67
N THR A 39 -6.47 0.98 3.70
CA THR A 39 -7.65 0.80 2.84
C THR A 39 -8.50 -0.43 3.15
N ALA A 40 -8.12 -1.31 4.08
CA ALA A 40 -8.84 -2.57 4.33
C ALA A 40 -10.33 -2.40 4.70
N ARG A 41 -10.73 -1.22 5.19
CA ARG A 41 -12.13 -0.90 5.53
C ARG A 41 -12.77 0.11 4.57
N ASN A 42 -12.20 0.33 3.38
CA ASN A 42 -12.71 1.29 2.40
C ASN A 42 -13.48 0.57 1.27
N PRO A 43 -14.83 0.64 1.23
CA PRO A 43 -15.62 -0.02 0.19
C PRO A 43 -15.34 0.49 -1.21
N PHE A 44 -14.94 1.76 -1.38
CA PHE A 44 -14.60 2.31 -2.69
C PHE A 44 -13.35 1.63 -3.30
N VAL A 45 -12.45 1.10 -2.46
CA VAL A 45 -11.23 0.42 -2.89
C VAL A 45 -11.44 -1.09 -3.01
N ASN A 46 -12.18 -1.69 -2.07
CA ASN A 46 -12.32 -3.15 -1.98
C ASN A 46 -13.49 -3.72 -2.80
N MET A 47 -14.47 -2.89 -3.19
CA MET A 47 -15.57 -3.31 -4.07
C MET A 47 -15.19 -3.02 -5.53
N PRO A 48 -15.21 -4.02 -6.43
CA PRO A 48 -14.82 -3.83 -7.83
C PRO A 48 -15.54 -2.66 -8.54
N LEU A 49 -16.82 -2.45 -8.25
CA LEU A 49 -17.60 -1.35 -8.82
C LEU A 49 -17.15 0.05 -8.32
N GLY A 50 -16.48 0.13 -7.16
CA GLY A 50 -15.97 1.39 -6.59
C GLY A 50 -14.92 2.07 -7.45
N VAL A 51 -14.21 1.31 -8.30
CA VAL A 51 -13.22 1.82 -9.25
C VAL A 51 -13.82 2.86 -10.19
N ALA A 52 -15.07 2.69 -10.62
CA ALA A 52 -15.75 3.62 -11.51
C ALA A 52 -15.91 5.02 -10.91
N ALA A 53 -16.00 5.13 -9.58
CA ALA A 53 -16.07 6.41 -8.87
C ALA A 53 -14.68 7.00 -8.54
N LEU A 54 -13.63 6.18 -8.50
CA LEU A 54 -12.30 6.58 -8.03
C LEU A 54 -11.33 6.96 -9.16
N VAL A 55 -11.38 6.27 -10.30
CA VAL A 55 -10.39 6.42 -11.38
C VAL A 55 -10.54 7.71 -12.21
N PRO A 56 -11.76 8.14 -12.60
CA PRO A 56 -11.91 9.28 -13.52
C PRO A 56 -11.50 10.63 -12.93
N PHE A 57 -11.42 10.74 -11.61
CA PHE A 57 -11.22 12.01 -10.91
C PHE A 57 -10.05 11.91 -9.94
N ARG A 58 -9.34 13.03 -9.76
CA ARG A 58 -8.42 13.18 -8.62
C ARG A 58 -9.25 13.14 -7.34
N THR A 59 -8.95 12.18 -6.47
CA THR A 59 -9.63 12.01 -5.19
C THR A 59 -8.60 11.85 -4.08
N ARG A 60 -9.03 11.77 -2.82
CA ARG A 60 -8.15 11.44 -1.70
C ARG A 60 -7.40 10.11 -1.90
N ASN A 61 -7.95 9.19 -2.70
CA ASN A 61 -7.39 7.86 -2.93
C ASN A 61 -6.74 7.72 -4.33
N ASN A 62 -6.80 8.77 -5.16
CA ASN A 62 -6.25 8.77 -6.50
C ASN A 62 -5.47 10.07 -6.74
N TYR A 63 -4.15 9.96 -6.79
CA TYR A 63 -3.25 11.08 -7.04
C TYR A 63 -3.40 11.68 -8.44
N ALA A 64 -3.98 10.93 -9.39
CA ALA A 64 -4.11 11.31 -10.80
C ALA A 64 -2.75 11.76 -11.36
N TYR A 65 -1.80 10.82 -11.39
CA TYR A 65 -0.55 10.96 -12.12
C TYR A 65 -0.86 10.99 -13.63
N GLU A 66 -0.10 11.79 -14.39
CA GLU A 66 -0.22 11.93 -15.85
C GLU A 66 0.32 10.72 -16.60
#